data_AF-A0A7X1ZEV2-F1
#
_entry.id   AF-A0A7X1ZEV2-F1
#
_cell.length_a   1.000
_cell.length_b   1.000
_cell.length_c   1.000
_cell.angle_alpha   90.00
_cell.angle_beta   90.00
_cell.angle_gamma   90.00
#
_symmetry.space_group_name_H-M   'P 1'
#
loop_
_entity.id
_entity.type
_entity.pdbx_description
1 polymer ?
#
loop_
_entity_poly.entity_id
_entity_poly.type
_entity_poly.pdbx_seq_one_letter_code
_entity_poly.pdbx_strand_id
1 'polypeptide(L)' 'MAKVNPGQFVRQVRQELAKVTWPTRKETAISTLMVFVMVFLAAIFFFVVDQVLSWGVQLIFGLGG' A
#
# COMPACT_ATOMS: atom_id res chain seq x y z
N MET A 1 -35.15 26.08 2.78
CA MET A 1 -34.51 25.03 1.95
C MET A 1 -33.32 25.63 1.24
N ALA A 2 -32.13 25.08 1.46
CA ALA A 2 -30.88 25.60 0.92
C ALA A 2 -30.93 25.63 -0.60
N LYS A 3 -30.93 26.83 -1.19
CA LYS A 3 -30.65 27.01 -2.62
C LYS A 3 -29.15 26.71 -2.78
N VAL A 4 -28.81 25.49 -3.16
CA VAL A 4 -27.47 25.14 -3.64
C VAL A 4 -27.23 25.95 -4.92
N ASN A 5 -26.75 27.17 -4.76
CA ASN A 5 -26.43 28.06 -5.86
C ASN A 5 -25.20 27.47 -6.57
N PRO A 6 -25.30 27.00 -7.83
CA PRO A 6 -24.20 26.32 -8.52
C PRO A 6 -22.92 27.17 -8.54
N GLY A 7 -23.05 28.50 -8.58
CA GLY A 7 -21.91 29.42 -8.50
C GLY A 7 -21.19 29.44 -7.15
N GLN A 8 -21.88 29.22 -6.04
CA GLN A 8 -21.24 29.09 -4.72
C GLN A 8 -20.53 27.74 -4.58
N PHE A 9 -21.09 26.67 -5.17
CA PHE A 9 -20.48 25.35 -5.16
C PHE A 9 -19.15 25.33 -5.93
N VAL A 10 -19.09 25.94 -7.12
CA VAL A 10 -17.83 26.09 -7.88
C VAL A 10 -16.79 26.88 -7.10
N ARG A 11 -17.22 27.92 -6.36
CA ARG A 11 -16.34 28.73 -5.54
C ARG A 11 -15.79 27.96 -4.33
N GLN A 12 -16.62 27.12 -3.69
CA GLN A 12 -16.19 26.21 -2.63
C GLN A 12 -15.23 25.13 -3.16
N VAL A 13 -15.54 24.50 -4.30
CA VAL A 13 -14.65 23.49 -4.91
C VAL A 13 -13.28 24.09 -5.23
N ARG A 14 -13.22 25.31 -5.79
CA ARG A 14 -11.94 26.00 -6.04
C ARG A 14 -11.16 26.30 -4.74
N GLN A 15 -11.86 26.59 -3.65
CA GLN A 15 -11.22 26.80 -2.34
C GLN A 15 -10.68 25.50 -1.75
N GLU A 16 -11.38 24.37 -1.91
CA GLU A 16 -10.90 23.05 -1.47
C GLU A 16 -9.74 22.53 -2.34
N LEU A 17 -9.80 22.76 -3.65
CA LEU A 17 -8.71 22.42 -4.57
C LEU A 17 -7.42 23.20 -4.24
N ALA A 18 -7.53 24.42 -3.72
CA ALA A 18 -6.37 25.21 -3.28
C ALA A 18 -5.69 24.64 -2.02
N LYS A 19 -6.39 23.80 -1.25
CA LYS A 19 -5.82 23.10 -0.09
C LYS A 19 -5.09 21.80 -0.47
N VAL A 20 -5.17 21.36 -1.72
CA VAL A 20 -4.46 20.18 -2.22
C VAL A 20 -2.98 20.52 -2.37
N THR A 21 -2.22 20.27 -1.30
CA THR A 21 -0.77 20.35 -1.34
C THR A 21 -0.22 19.09 -1.99
N TRP A 22 0.34 19.22 -3.19
CA TRP A 22 0.99 18.10 -3.85
C TRP A 22 2.30 17.76 -3.14
N PRO A 23 2.53 16.47 -2.84
CA PRO A 23 3.73 16.03 -2.16
C PRO A 23 4.96 16.33 -3.02
N THR A 24 6.04 16.69 -2.37
CA THR A 24 7.32 16.88 -3.04
C THR A 24 7.89 15.53 -3.47
N ARG A 25 8.77 15.53 -4.49
CA ARG A 25 9.45 14.29 -4.94
C ARG A 25 10.18 13.57 -3.81
N LYS A 26 10.66 14.32 -2.81
CA LYS A 26 11.34 13.78 -1.62
C LYS A 26 10.38 13.04 -0.71
N GLU A 27 9.21 13.60 -0.42
CA GLU A 27 8.18 12.94 0.41
C GLU A 27 7.66 11.67 -0.28
N THR A 28 7.43 11.73 -1.60
CA THR A 28 6.99 10.57 -2.38
C THR A 28 8.02 9.43 -2.30
N ALA A 29 9.32 9.75 -2.38
CA ALA A 29 10.39 8.77 -2.26
C ALA A 29 10.45 8.15 -0.85
N ILE A 30 10.30 8.96 0.20
CA ILE A 30 10.31 8.49 1.59
C ILE A 30 9.11 7.56 1.86
N SER A 31 7.90 7.94 1.43
CA SER A 31 6.72 7.08 1.58
C SER A 31 6.86 5.76 0.82
N THR A 32 7.45 5.79 -0.38
CA THR A 32 7.74 4.57 -1.16
C THR A 32 8.76 3.67 -0.46
N LEU A 33 9.81 4.27 0.11
CA LEU A 33 10.84 3.53 0.86
C LEU A 33 10.25 2.82 2.09
N MET A 34 9.36 3.49 2.82
CA MET A 34 8.68 2.90 3.98
C MET A 34 7.89 1.64 3.59
N VAL A 35 7.14 1.69 2.48
CA VAL A 35 6.42 0.53 1.95
C VAL A 35 7.39 -0.56 1.51
N PHE A 36 8.49 -0.18 0.86
CA PHE A 36 9.53 -1.12 0.42
C PHE A 36 10.11 -1.93 1.58
N VAL A 37 10.38 -1.29 2.72
CA VAL A 37 10.88 -1.98 3.92
C VAL A 37 9.85 -3.01 4.43
N MET A 38 8.58 -2.64 4.50
CA MET A 38 7.51 -3.56 4.92
C MET A 38 7.40 -4.77 3.99
N VAL A 39 7.44 -4.54 2.68
CA VAL A 39 7.38 -5.60 1.67
C VAL A 39 8.61 -6.51 1.74
N PHE A 40 9.79 -5.93 1.96
CA PHE A 40 11.03 -6.69 2.08
C PHE A 40 11.00 -7.63 3.29
N LEU A 41 10.51 -7.16 4.44
CA LEU A 41 10.32 -8.00 5.63
C LEU A 41 9.29 -9.12 5.38
N ALA A 42 8.16 -8.79 4.75
CA ALA A 42 7.15 -9.79 4.39
C ALA A 42 7.71 -10.84 3.42
N ALA A 43 8.52 -10.44 2.44
CA ALA A 43 9.15 -11.34 1.48
C ALA A 43 10.11 -12.33 2.17
N ILE A 44 10.92 -11.87 3.12
CA ILE A 44 11.80 -12.75 3.91
C ILE A 44 10.96 -13.74 4.74
N PHE A 45 9.89 -13.27 5.38
CA PHE A 45 9.00 -14.15 6.14
C PHE A 45 8.40 -15.26 5.26
N PHE A 46 7.83 -14.90 4.11
CA PHE A 46 7.27 -15.89 3.19
C PHE A 46 8.34 -16.85 2.66
N PHE A 47 9.53 -16.36 2.32
CA PHE A 47 10.63 -17.21 1.87
C PHE A 47 11.00 -18.29 2.90
N VAL A 48 11.08 -17.93 4.19
CA VAL A 48 11.36 -18.90 5.25
C VAL A 48 10.22 -19.90 5.41
N VAL A 49 8.98 -19.41 5.39
CA VAL A 49 7.79 -20.28 5.51
C VAL A 49 7.72 -21.27 4.35
N ASP A 50 7.95 -20.81 3.12
CA ASP A 50 7.95 -21.66 1.92
C ASP A 50 9.01 -22.75 2.00
N GLN A 51 10.21 -22.43 2.53
CA GLN A 51 11.26 -23.42 2.75
C GLN A 51 10.85 -24.50 3.77
N VAL A 52 10.25 -24.08 4.88
CA VAL A 52 9.76 -24.99 5.93
C VAL A 52 8.63 -25.87 5.39
N LEU A 53 7.69 -25.28 4.65
CA LEU A 53 6.61 -26.01 4.01
C LEU A 53 7.15 -27.00 2.97
N SER A 54 8.13 -26.62 2.15
CA SER A 54 8.76 -27.51 1.18
C SER A 54 9.39 -28.73 1.87
N TRP A 55 10.10 -28.53 2.98
CA TRP A 55 10.66 -29.64 3.76
C TRP A 55 9.57 -30.53 4.38
N GLY A 56 8.51 -29.92 4.94
CA GLY A 56 7.36 -30.67 5.48
C GLY A 56 6.65 -31.50 4.42
N VAL A 57 6.40 -30.93 3.24
CA VAL A 57 5.80 -31.61 2.10
C VAL A 57 6.70 -32.74 1.61
N GLN A 58 8.02 -32.52 1.50
CA GLN A 58 8.98 -33.57 1.12
C GLN A 58 9.01 -34.72 2.13
N LEU A 59 8.88 -34.46 3.43
CA LEU A 59 8.81 -35.51 4.45
C LEU A 59 7.51 -36.34 4.31
N ILE A 60 6.38 -35.67 4.07
CA ILE A 60 5.07 -36.34 3.92
C ILE A 60 5.02 -37.15 2.63
N PHE A 61 5.44 -36.59 1.50
CA PHE A 61 5.44 -37.30 0.21
C PHE A 61 6.60 -38.30 0.08
N GLY A 62 7.74 -38.07 0.74
CA GLY A 62 8.86 -39.01 0.79
C GLY A 62 8.59 -40.25 1.64
N LEU A 63 7.59 -40.22 2.52
CA LEU A 63 7.05 -41.40 3.22
C LEU A 63 5.93 -42.10 2.44
N GLY A 64 5.39 -41.46 1.39
CA GLY A 64 4.25 -41.95 0.60
C GLY A 64 4.60 -42.48 -0.79
N GLY A 65 5.90 -42.56 -1.12
CA GLY A 65 6.44 -43.23 -2.31
C GLY A 65 7.07 -44.57 -1.98
#